data_AF-A0A1I7SH50-F1
#
_entry.id   AF-A0A1I7SH50-F1
#
_cell.length_a   1.000
_cell.length_b   1.000
_cell.length_c   1.000
_cell.angle_alpha   90.00
_cell.angle_beta   90.00
_cell.angle_gamma   90.00
#
_symmetry.space_group_name_H-M   'P 1'
#
loop_
_entity.id
_entity.type
_entity.pdbx_description
1 polymer ?
#
loop_
_entity_poly.entity_id
_entity_poly.type
_entity_poly.pdbx_seq_one_letter_code
_entity_poly.pdbx_strand_id
1 'polypeptide(L)'
;MAQSGPPGDSNNQLKTIADDKTITQSARQHKNSAKGKKNLWDLVLAEATADPPRRRLPIIFDYDHGQYLGVVFSSRLGVLEVDQRPGVSPLWDKIKLSDIVRQVGNVKVSSKSELMQCLRTQPSPISLLVERFVTLHRLTPARAKWNNVDLKTCNDVPLTAYLLHRRNAKLGFSVKAMGTLVVVMKVDEGLAYGILEPGDIIMDINGEKITNSDQAKTLLQNSLKKNAIVSLAIKRPMTPETLNKVAAVINDDTNDPEMQIDAILIGRNEACKRHMNLRNKPKNKILVK
;
A
#
# COMPACT_ATOMS: atom_id res chain seq x y z
N MET A 1 23.67 76.41 -32.46
CA MET A 1 23.99 77.41 -31.41
C MET A 1 23.17 77.01 -30.19
N ALA A 2 23.74 76.36 -29.17
CA ALA A 2 24.72 76.84 -28.19
C ALA A 2 24.02 77.33 -26.91
N GLN A 3 24.25 76.58 -25.81
CA GLN A 3 24.40 77.05 -24.40
C GLN A 3 23.16 77.70 -23.74
N SER A 4 22.94 77.69 -22.41
CA SER A 4 23.54 77.03 -21.24
C SER A 4 22.57 77.20 -20.03
N GLY A 5 22.52 76.28 -19.06
CA GLY A 5 21.82 76.50 -17.76
C GLY A 5 22.79 77.07 -16.69
N PRO A 6 22.61 76.82 -15.37
CA PRO A 6 21.40 76.52 -14.57
C PRO A 6 21.05 77.83 -13.77
N PRO A 7 20.95 77.97 -12.42
CA PRO A 7 20.51 77.14 -11.25
C PRO A 7 19.12 77.60 -10.71
N GLY A 8 18.58 77.24 -9.53
CA GLY A 8 18.89 76.23 -8.50
C GLY A 8 18.05 76.43 -7.22
N ASP A 9 17.69 75.31 -6.57
CA ASP A 9 17.36 75.11 -5.15
C ASP A 9 16.35 75.99 -4.37
N SER A 10 15.18 75.39 -4.09
CA SER A 10 14.82 74.81 -2.76
C SER A 10 13.51 75.29 -2.08
N ASN A 11 12.76 74.28 -1.57
CA ASN A 11 11.91 74.28 -0.35
C ASN A 11 10.66 75.21 -0.29
N ASN A 12 9.51 74.81 0.27
CA ASN A 12 9.06 73.51 0.83
C ASN A 12 7.52 73.46 0.93
N GLN A 13 6.95 72.25 0.98
CA GLN A 13 5.66 71.86 1.62
C GLN A 13 4.39 72.74 1.53
N LEU A 14 3.27 72.13 1.09
CA LEU A 14 2.18 71.70 2.02
C LEU A 14 1.06 70.86 1.33
N LYS A 15 0.97 69.58 1.75
CA LYS A 15 -0.23 68.78 2.11
C LYS A 15 -1.45 68.58 1.17
N THR A 16 -1.73 67.28 0.95
CA THR A 16 -3.06 66.57 1.08
C THR A 16 -4.16 66.80 0.03
N ILE A 17 -5.10 65.90 -0.28
CA ILE A 17 -5.43 64.48 0.08
C ILE A 17 -6.15 63.94 -1.20
N ALA A 18 -5.74 62.84 -1.84
CA ALA A 18 -5.99 61.43 -1.50
C ALA A 18 -7.48 61.01 -1.49
N ASP A 19 -8.03 60.62 -2.65
CA ASP A 19 -9.16 59.70 -2.74
C ASP A 19 -9.14 58.87 -4.05
N ASP A 20 -9.89 57.77 -4.04
CA ASP A 20 -10.32 56.95 -5.21
C ASP A 20 -9.30 56.08 -5.99
N LYS A 21 -8.56 55.18 -5.30
CA LYS A 21 -7.86 54.04 -5.96
C LYS A 21 -7.96 52.66 -5.27
N THR A 22 -8.75 52.53 -4.21
CA THR A 22 -8.70 51.34 -3.32
C THR A 22 -9.67 50.21 -3.67
N ILE A 23 -10.59 50.39 -4.62
CA ILE A 23 -11.70 49.44 -4.86
C ILE A 23 -11.36 48.37 -5.93
N THR A 24 -10.39 48.61 -6.82
CA THR A 24 -10.17 47.76 -8.02
C THR A 24 -9.06 46.70 -7.88
N GLN A 25 -8.47 46.50 -6.69
CA GLN A 25 -7.43 45.48 -6.46
C GLN A 25 -7.92 44.23 -5.72
N SER A 26 -8.89 44.35 -4.79
CA SER A 26 -9.46 43.22 -4.04
C SER A 26 -10.17 42.21 -4.95
N ALA A 27 -10.88 42.70 -5.98
CA ALA A 27 -11.62 41.85 -6.93
C ALA A 27 -10.72 41.01 -7.87
N ARG A 28 -9.42 41.37 -8.03
CA ARG A 28 -8.46 40.60 -8.85
C ARG A 28 -7.67 39.55 -8.06
N GLN A 29 -7.58 39.66 -6.73
CA GLN A 29 -6.97 38.62 -5.90
C GLN A 29 -7.87 37.38 -5.71
N HIS A 30 -9.20 37.53 -5.79
CA HIS A 30 -10.15 36.43 -5.59
C HIS A 30 -10.44 35.51 -6.79
N LYS A 31 -9.83 35.73 -7.97
CA LYS A 31 -10.07 34.89 -9.18
C LYS A 31 -8.92 33.97 -9.60
N ASN A 32 -7.82 33.92 -8.85
CA ASN A 32 -6.68 33.02 -9.13
C ASN A 32 -6.59 31.79 -8.20
N SER A 33 -7.57 31.55 -7.33
CA SER A 33 -7.55 30.43 -6.35
C SER A 33 -8.22 29.13 -6.83
N ALA A 34 -8.49 28.99 -8.13
CA ALA A 34 -9.28 27.90 -8.72
C ALA A 34 -8.47 26.81 -9.46
N LYS A 35 -7.19 26.63 -9.12
CA LYS A 35 -6.45 25.36 -9.32
C LYS A 35 -5.89 24.92 -7.98
N GLY A 36 -6.76 24.34 -7.15
CA GLY A 36 -6.41 23.83 -5.84
C GLY A 36 -5.26 22.84 -5.94
N LYS A 37 -4.06 23.27 -5.52
CA LYS A 37 -2.95 22.36 -5.25
C LYS A 37 -3.40 21.47 -4.10
N LYS A 38 -3.84 20.24 -4.40
CA LYS A 38 -4.04 19.19 -3.40
C LYS A 38 -2.84 19.19 -2.45
N ASN A 39 -3.10 19.19 -1.16
CA ASN A 39 -2.00 19.19 -0.20
C ASN A 39 -1.26 17.84 -0.33
N LEU A 40 -0.03 17.75 0.17
CA LEU A 40 0.78 16.53 -0.01
C LEU A 40 0.12 15.30 0.62
N TRP A 41 -0.59 15.49 1.72
CA TRP A 41 -1.33 14.44 2.41
C TRP A 41 -2.51 13.93 1.58
N ASP A 42 -3.30 14.81 0.94
CA ASP A 42 -4.40 14.42 0.04
C ASP A 42 -3.91 13.52 -1.11
N LEU A 43 -2.71 13.79 -1.64
CA LEU A 43 -2.11 13.01 -2.72
C LEU A 43 -1.68 11.62 -2.23
N VAL A 44 -1.01 11.55 -1.08
CA VAL A 44 -0.58 10.29 -0.46
C VAL A 44 -1.77 9.45 -0.02
N LEU A 45 -2.79 10.07 0.57
CA LEU A 45 -4.02 9.40 1.01
C LEU A 45 -4.84 8.89 -0.19
N ALA A 46 -4.91 9.65 -1.28
CA ALA A 46 -5.56 9.20 -2.52
C ALA A 46 -4.82 8.04 -3.19
N GLU A 47 -3.49 7.98 -3.11
CA GLU A 47 -2.70 6.82 -3.55
C GLU A 47 -2.94 5.61 -2.64
N ALA A 48 -2.85 5.81 -1.32
CA ALA A 48 -2.99 4.75 -0.33
C ALA A 48 -4.39 4.13 -0.27
N THR A 49 -5.42 4.86 -0.69
CA THR A 49 -6.81 4.37 -0.78
C THR A 49 -7.22 3.92 -2.20
N ALA A 50 -6.35 4.09 -3.20
CA ALA A 50 -6.62 3.59 -4.55
C ALA A 50 -6.47 2.06 -4.63
N ASP A 51 -7.22 1.45 -5.56
CA ASP A 51 -7.00 0.06 -5.94
C ASP A 51 -5.56 -0.14 -6.45
N PRO A 52 -4.85 -1.21 -6.04
CA PRO A 52 -3.50 -1.48 -6.52
C PRO A 52 -3.47 -1.59 -8.06
N PRO A 53 -2.45 -1.02 -8.72
CA PRO A 53 -2.35 -1.03 -10.17
C PRO A 53 -2.32 -2.46 -10.70
N ARG A 54 -2.89 -2.67 -11.88
CA ARG A 54 -2.97 -3.99 -12.53
C ARG A 54 -2.22 -3.97 -13.84
N ARG A 55 -1.48 -5.06 -14.11
CA ARG A 55 -0.87 -5.32 -15.42
C ARG A 55 -1.64 -6.41 -16.14
N ARG A 56 -1.74 -6.27 -17.46
CA ARG A 56 -2.27 -7.32 -18.33
C ARG A 56 -1.16 -8.30 -18.66
N LEU A 57 -1.42 -9.59 -18.48
CA LEU A 57 -0.48 -10.67 -18.75
C LEU A 57 -1.15 -11.68 -19.68
N PRO A 58 -0.56 -12.00 -20.85
CA PRO A 58 -0.94 -13.17 -21.61
C PRO A 58 -0.40 -14.42 -20.91
N ILE A 59 -1.25 -15.42 -20.72
CA ILE A 59 -0.91 -16.74 -20.23
C ILE A 59 -1.23 -17.74 -21.34
N ILE A 60 -0.23 -18.46 -21.83
CA ILE A 60 -0.39 -19.47 -22.88
C ILE A 60 -0.24 -20.86 -22.23
N PHE A 61 -1.18 -21.76 -22.54
CA PHE A 61 -1.21 -23.12 -22.02
C PHE A 61 -1.95 -24.05 -22.98
N ASP A 62 -1.52 -25.31 -23.02
CA ASP A 62 -2.22 -26.36 -23.73
C ASP A 62 -3.48 -26.74 -22.96
N TYR A 63 -4.59 -26.93 -23.68
CA TYR A 63 -5.87 -27.27 -23.10
C TYR A 63 -6.66 -28.21 -24.00
N ASP A 64 -6.88 -29.43 -23.50
CA ASP A 64 -7.75 -30.39 -24.16
C ASP A 64 -9.22 -30.12 -23.79
N HIS A 65 -10.14 -30.26 -24.75
CA HIS A 65 -11.54 -29.92 -24.53
C HIS A 65 -12.18 -30.77 -23.43
N GLY A 66 -12.51 -30.12 -22.31
CA GLY A 66 -13.09 -30.77 -21.13
C GLY A 66 -12.07 -31.20 -20.08
N GLN A 67 -10.78 -30.94 -20.29
CA GLN A 67 -9.73 -31.14 -19.29
C GLN A 67 -10.03 -30.38 -17.99
N TYR A 68 -9.63 -30.95 -16.87
CA TYR A 68 -9.71 -30.28 -15.58
C TYR A 68 -8.78 -29.05 -15.55
N LEU A 69 -9.38 -27.86 -15.58
CA LEU A 69 -8.63 -26.60 -15.54
C LEU A 69 -7.97 -26.34 -14.17
N GLY A 70 -8.51 -26.91 -13.08
CA GLY A 70 -8.01 -26.70 -11.72
C GLY A 70 -8.06 -25.24 -11.23
N VAL A 71 -9.01 -24.44 -11.71
CA VAL A 71 -9.19 -23.04 -11.28
C VAL A 71 -10.65 -22.77 -10.93
N VAL A 72 -10.89 -22.18 -9.76
CA VAL A 72 -12.22 -21.72 -9.32
C VAL A 72 -12.33 -20.22 -9.55
N PHE A 73 -13.27 -19.81 -10.41
CA PHE A 73 -13.57 -18.41 -10.68
C PHE A 73 -14.80 -17.91 -9.91
N SER A 74 -14.71 -16.67 -9.43
CA SER A 74 -15.84 -15.86 -8.98
C SER A 74 -16.76 -15.43 -10.13
N SER A 75 -17.92 -14.86 -9.80
CA SER A 75 -18.86 -14.29 -10.78
C SER A 75 -18.25 -13.17 -11.63
N ARG A 76 -17.20 -12.50 -11.15
CA ARG A 76 -16.45 -11.43 -11.86
C ARG A 76 -15.17 -11.94 -12.55
N LEU A 77 -15.06 -13.25 -12.79
CA LEU A 77 -13.88 -13.91 -13.39
C LEU A 77 -12.55 -13.73 -12.63
N GLY A 78 -12.61 -13.28 -11.38
CA GLY A 78 -11.48 -13.29 -10.46
C GLY A 78 -11.21 -14.69 -9.91
N VAL A 79 -9.96 -15.13 -9.96
CA VAL A 79 -9.48 -16.42 -9.45
C VAL A 79 -9.60 -16.47 -7.92
N LEU A 80 -10.41 -17.40 -7.43
CA LEU A 80 -10.61 -17.66 -6.00
C LEU A 80 -9.67 -18.74 -5.48
N GLU A 81 -9.47 -19.81 -6.26
CA GLU A 81 -8.65 -20.97 -5.91
C GLU A 81 -7.96 -21.50 -7.18
N VAL A 82 -6.77 -22.08 -7.01
CA VAL A 82 -5.97 -22.74 -8.05
C VAL A 82 -5.42 -24.03 -7.47
N ASP A 83 -5.55 -25.13 -8.20
CA ASP A 83 -4.87 -26.39 -7.90
C ASP A 83 -3.39 -26.25 -8.28
N GLN A 84 -2.55 -26.05 -7.27
CA GLN A 84 -1.11 -25.82 -7.44
C GLN A 84 -0.31 -27.13 -7.54
N ARG A 85 -0.96 -28.30 -7.59
CA ARG A 85 -0.28 -29.58 -7.76
C ARG A 85 0.33 -29.66 -9.17
N PRO A 86 1.66 -29.84 -9.31
CA PRO A 86 2.31 -29.89 -10.62
C PRO A 86 1.67 -30.92 -11.54
N GLY A 87 1.37 -30.52 -12.77
CA GLY A 87 0.79 -31.40 -13.81
C GLY A 87 -0.70 -31.73 -13.66
N VAL A 88 -1.39 -31.30 -12.59
CA VAL A 88 -2.84 -31.57 -12.41
C VAL A 88 -3.70 -30.50 -13.08
N SER A 89 -3.31 -29.23 -12.95
CA SER A 89 -3.89 -28.10 -13.68
C SER A 89 -2.90 -27.63 -14.76
N PRO A 90 -3.31 -27.27 -15.99
CA PRO A 90 -2.40 -26.65 -16.95
C PRO A 90 -2.05 -25.18 -16.63
N LEU A 91 -2.59 -24.65 -15.52
CA LEU A 91 -2.40 -23.28 -15.02
C LEU A 91 -1.73 -23.22 -13.63
N TRP A 92 -1.35 -24.37 -13.04
CA TRP A 92 -0.89 -24.53 -11.65
C TRP A 92 0.19 -23.51 -11.22
N ASP A 93 1.15 -23.25 -12.10
CA ASP A 93 2.27 -22.30 -11.94
C ASP A 93 1.95 -20.93 -12.53
N LYS A 94 1.25 -20.88 -13.66
CA LYS A 94 1.01 -19.68 -14.48
C LYS A 94 0.03 -18.69 -13.86
N ILE A 95 -1.14 -19.14 -13.38
CA ILE A 95 -2.20 -18.28 -12.85
C ILE A 95 -2.10 -18.15 -11.32
N LYS A 96 -2.45 -16.99 -10.77
CA LYS A 96 -2.34 -16.70 -9.34
C LYS A 96 -3.70 -16.25 -8.77
N LEU A 97 -3.86 -16.40 -7.45
CA LEU A 97 -5.04 -15.95 -6.73
C LEU A 97 -5.27 -14.44 -6.95
N SER A 98 -6.54 -14.07 -7.13
CA SER A 98 -6.99 -12.71 -7.46
C SER A 98 -6.63 -12.17 -8.85
N ASP A 99 -6.01 -12.97 -9.74
CA ASP A 99 -5.98 -12.65 -11.17
C ASP A 99 -7.42 -12.57 -11.72
N ILE A 100 -7.69 -11.64 -12.64
CA ILE A 100 -9.00 -11.54 -13.30
C ILE A 100 -8.87 -11.86 -14.78
N VAL A 101 -9.57 -12.89 -15.25
CA VAL A 101 -9.61 -13.24 -16.68
C VAL A 101 -10.46 -12.21 -17.44
N ARG A 102 -9.93 -11.68 -18.56
CA ARG A 102 -10.60 -10.68 -19.41
C ARG A 102 -10.80 -11.12 -20.86
N GLN A 103 -9.95 -12.02 -21.35
CA GLN A 103 -9.96 -12.46 -22.75
C GLN A 103 -9.49 -13.90 -22.87
N VAL A 104 -10.06 -14.64 -23.83
CA VAL A 104 -9.62 -15.97 -24.26
C VAL A 104 -9.37 -15.89 -25.77
N GLY A 105 -8.14 -16.12 -26.21
CA GLY A 105 -7.70 -15.81 -27.57
C GLY A 105 -8.00 -14.35 -27.91
N ASN A 106 -8.86 -14.14 -28.90
CA ASN A 106 -9.34 -12.81 -29.31
C ASN A 106 -10.71 -12.42 -28.73
N VAL A 107 -11.35 -13.31 -27.95
CA VAL A 107 -12.72 -13.11 -27.43
C VAL A 107 -12.67 -12.53 -26.02
N LYS A 108 -13.28 -11.35 -25.81
CA LYS A 108 -13.45 -10.78 -24.46
C LYS A 108 -14.51 -11.56 -23.70
N VAL A 109 -14.27 -11.79 -22.41
CA VAL A 109 -15.18 -12.55 -21.54
C VAL A 109 -15.52 -11.74 -20.29
N SER A 110 -16.79 -11.81 -19.89
CA SER A 110 -17.37 -11.08 -18.77
C SER A 110 -18.06 -12.00 -17.75
N SER A 111 -18.56 -13.15 -18.19
CA SER A 111 -19.20 -14.16 -17.33
C SER A 111 -18.47 -15.51 -17.34
N LYS A 112 -18.71 -16.32 -16.29
CA LYS A 112 -18.18 -17.70 -16.21
C LYS A 112 -18.69 -18.59 -17.34
N SER A 113 -19.91 -18.35 -17.84
CA SER A 113 -20.47 -19.11 -18.96
C SER A 113 -19.70 -18.83 -20.25
N GLU A 114 -19.47 -17.55 -20.58
CA GLU A 114 -18.65 -17.14 -21.72
C GLU A 114 -17.24 -17.73 -21.64
N LEU A 115 -16.58 -17.62 -20.47
CA LEU A 115 -15.24 -18.18 -20.27
C LEU A 115 -15.21 -19.69 -20.57
N MET A 116 -16.12 -20.47 -19.97
CA MET A 116 -16.17 -21.93 -20.19
C MET A 116 -16.59 -22.30 -21.62
N GLN A 117 -17.38 -21.47 -22.30
CA GLN A 117 -17.73 -21.66 -23.70
C GLN A 117 -16.52 -21.39 -24.61
N CYS A 118 -15.80 -20.28 -24.42
CA CYS A 118 -14.61 -19.96 -25.19
C CYS A 118 -13.50 -21.00 -25.02
N LEU A 119 -13.29 -21.53 -23.80
CA LEU A 119 -12.32 -22.60 -23.56
C LEU A 119 -12.65 -23.91 -24.30
N ARG A 120 -13.92 -24.15 -24.67
CA ARG A 120 -14.34 -25.32 -25.46
C ARG A 120 -14.24 -25.11 -26.97
N THR A 121 -14.16 -23.85 -27.44
CA THR A 121 -14.17 -23.54 -28.88
C THR A 121 -12.84 -22.99 -29.39
N GLN A 122 -11.96 -22.51 -28.52
CA GLN A 122 -10.62 -22.07 -28.91
C GLN A 122 -9.69 -23.28 -29.11
N PRO A 123 -8.89 -23.32 -30.19
CA PRO A 123 -7.89 -24.37 -30.38
C PRO A 123 -6.76 -24.23 -29.35
N SER A 124 -6.15 -25.37 -29.00
CA SER A 124 -4.91 -25.40 -28.21
C SER A 124 -3.71 -24.97 -29.08
N PRO A 125 -2.72 -24.22 -28.54
CA PRO A 125 -2.65 -23.68 -27.18
C PRO A 125 -3.55 -22.45 -26.99
N ILE A 126 -4.21 -22.38 -25.84
CA ILE A 126 -5.10 -21.27 -25.49
C ILE A 126 -4.30 -20.12 -24.87
N SER A 127 -4.58 -18.89 -25.31
CA SER A 127 -4.09 -17.66 -24.70
C SER A 127 -5.16 -17.02 -23.80
N LEU A 128 -4.85 -16.77 -22.53
CA LEU A 128 -5.69 -16.02 -21.60
C LEU A 128 -5.06 -14.66 -21.31
N LEU A 129 -5.82 -13.58 -21.51
CA LEU A 129 -5.42 -12.26 -21.01
C LEU A 129 -5.96 -12.07 -19.58
N VAL A 130 -5.07 -12.06 -18.60
CA VAL A 130 -5.41 -11.82 -17.20
C VAL A 130 -4.95 -10.45 -16.72
N GLU A 131 -5.76 -9.80 -15.90
CA GLU A 131 -5.36 -8.62 -15.13
C GLU A 131 -4.84 -9.08 -13.77
N ARG A 132 -3.52 -9.01 -13.58
CA ARG A 132 -2.83 -9.35 -12.32
C ARG A 132 -2.49 -8.08 -11.56
N PHE A 133 -2.73 -8.07 -10.25
CA PHE A 133 -2.28 -7.00 -9.37
C PHE A 133 -0.75 -6.87 -9.39
N VAL A 134 -0.26 -5.64 -9.48
CA VAL A 134 1.15 -5.29 -9.30
C VAL A 134 1.38 -5.12 -7.81
N THR A 135 1.87 -6.18 -7.17
CA THR A 135 2.13 -6.23 -5.71
C THR A 135 3.32 -5.40 -5.27
N LEU A 136 4.22 -5.03 -6.18
CA LEU A 136 5.42 -4.26 -5.91
C LEU A 136 5.76 -3.37 -7.11
N HIS A 137 6.01 -2.08 -6.87
CA HIS A 137 6.43 -1.12 -7.89
C HIS A 137 7.23 0.02 -7.28
N ARG A 138 7.81 0.92 -8.10
CA ARG A 138 8.58 2.08 -7.61
C ARG A 138 7.70 3.01 -6.78
N LEU A 139 8.25 3.54 -5.69
CA LEU A 139 7.60 4.54 -4.84
C LEU A 139 7.26 5.80 -5.66
N THR A 140 6.07 6.37 -5.45
CA THR A 140 5.63 7.57 -6.18
C THR A 140 6.37 8.83 -5.71
N PRO A 141 6.45 9.90 -6.53
CA PRO A 141 7.07 11.15 -6.09
C PRO A 141 6.37 11.81 -4.89
N ALA A 142 5.04 11.66 -4.77
CA ALA A 142 4.28 12.21 -3.64
C ALA A 142 4.66 11.49 -2.33
N ARG A 143 4.68 10.15 -2.37
CA ARG A 143 4.97 9.32 -1.20
C ARG A 143 6.45 9.27 -0.85
N ALA A 144 7.33 9.42 -1.83
CA ALA A 144 8.76 9.64 -1.60
C ALA A 144 9.00 10.99 -0.89
N LYS A 145 8.41 12.09 -1.39
CA LYS A 145 8.49 13.40 -0.73
C LYS A 145 7.92 13.35 0.69
N TRP A 146 6.81 12.64 0.89
CA TRP A 146 6.23 12.44 2.22
C TRP A 146 7.20 11.74 3.16
N ASN A 147 7.83 10.65 2.73
CA ASN A 147 8.82 9.90 3.51
C ASN A 147 10.23 10.51 3.54
N ASN A 148 10.41 11.74 3.06
CA ASN A 148 11.71 12.43 2.95
C ASN A 148 12.76 11.67 2.12
N VAL A 149 12.32 10.92 1.10
CA VAL A 149 13.19 10.19 0.16
C VAL A 149 13.35 10.99 -1.12
N ASP A 150 14.58 11.34 -1.49
CA ASP A 150 14.90 11.85 -2.83
C ASP A 150 15.14 10.70 -3.81
N LEU A 151 14.19 10.48 -4.71
CA LEU A 151 14.24 9.43 -5.73
C LEU A 151 15.40 9.57 -6.74
N LYS A 152 16.12 10.71 -6.77
CA LYS A 152 17.27 10.93 -7.66
C LYS A 152 18.61 10.55 -7.05
N THR A 153 18.75 10.70 -5.73
CA THR A 153 20.01 10.51 -5.00
C THR A 153 19.96 9.32 -4.03
N CYS A 154 18.79 8.73 -3.80
CA CYS A 154 18.66 7.51 -3.02
C CYS A 154 19.27 6.32 -3.78
N ASN A 155 20.39 5.81 -3.25
CA ASN A 155 21.07 4.62 -3.74
C ASN A 155 20.44 3.30 -3.24
N ASP A 156 19.58 3.36 -2.22
CA ASP A 156 18.68 2.26 -1.84
C ASP A 156 17.47 2.20 -2.80
N VAL A 157 16.67 1.13 -2.78
CA VAL A 157 15.51 1.00 -3.70
C VAL A 157 14.18 1.31 -2.98
N PRO A 158 13.58 2.50 -3.19
CA PRO A 158 12.27 2.84 -2.64
C PRO A 158 11.13 2.26 -3.48
N LEU A 159 10.23 1.53 -2.84
CA LEU A 159 9.15 0.77 -3.45
C LEU A 159 7.81 1.01 -2.73
N THR A 160 6.71 0.87 -3.45
CA THR A 160 5.37 0.69 -2.87
C THR A 160 4.94 -0.77 -3.03
N ALA A 161 4.74 -1.45 -1.90
CA ALA A 161 4.27 -2.82 -1.81
C ALA A 161 2.77 -2.88 -1.46
N TYR A 162 2.03 -3.87 -1.99
CA TYR A 162 0.62 -4.08 -1.68
C TYR A 162 0.38 -5.48 -1.11
N LEU A 163 -0.14 -5.54 0.12
CA LEU A 163 -0.59 -6.77 0.76
C LEU A 163 -2.11 -6.86 0.63
N LEU A 164 -2.61 -7.83 -0.12
CA LEU A 164 -4.03 -8.07 -0.30
C LEU A 164 -4.50 -9.12 0.70
N HIS A 165 -5.53 -8.81 1.48
CA HIS A 165 -6.15 -9.73 2.43
C HIS A 165 -6.69 -10.97 1.71
N ARG A 166 -6.37 -12.15 2.24
CA ARG A 166 -6.93 -13.43 1.83
C ARG A 166 -7.50 -14.12 3.07
N ARG A 167 -8.64 -14.79 2.92
CA ARG A 167 -9.27 -15.56 4.00
C ARG A 167 -8.27 -16.58 4.54
N ASN A 168 -8.18 -16.68 5.87
CA ASN A 168 -7.29 -17.59 6.61
C ASN A 168 -5.77 -17.43 6.34
N ALA A 169 -5.35 -16.45 5.55
CA ALA A 169 -3.92 -16.22 5.31
C ALA A 169 -3.27 -15.42 6.46
N LYS A 170 -2.09 -15.87 6.87
CA LYS A 170 -1.22 -15.14 7.80
C LYS A 170 -0.55 -13.96 7.06
N LEU A 171 -0.15 -12.92 7.80
CA LEU A 171 0.67 -11.83 7.26
C LEU A 171 1.97 -12.34 6.62
N GLY A 172 2.62 -13.32 7.26
CA GLY A 172 3.84 -13.93 6.74
C GLY A 172 5.10 -13.07 6.91
N PHE A 173 5.16 -12.18 7.91
CA PHE A 173 6.40 -11.50 8.27
C PHE A 173 6.40 -11.01 9.72
N SER A 174 7.60 -10.75 10.26
CA SER A 174 7.83 -10.08 11.54
C SER A 174 8.61 -8.79 11.33
N VAL A 175 8.44 -7.82 12.23
CA VAL A 175 9.16 -6.54 12.22
C VAL A 175 9.78 -6.25 13.58
N LYS A 176 10.91 -5.55 13.59
CA LYS A 176 11.57 -5.00 14.77
C LYS A 176 11.77 -3.50 14.57
N ALA A 177 11.66 -2.74 15.65
CA ALA A 177 11.81 -1.28 15.61
C ALA A 177 13.04 -0.87 16.45
N MET A 178 13.87 0.03 15.91
CA MET A 178 14.99 0.63 16.62
C MET A 178 15.06 2.10 16.26
N GLY A 179 14.85 2.98 17.26
CA GLY A 179 14.69 4.41 17.02
C GLY A 179 13.51 4.69 16.06
N THR A 180 13.79 5.27 14.90
CA THR A 180 12.80 5.59 13.86
C THR A 180 12.73 4.55 12.72
N LEU A 181 13.50 3.47 12.80
CA LEU A 181 13.52 2.43 11.76
C LEU A 181 12.63 1.25 12.16
N VAL A 182 11.74 0.84 11.25
CA VAL A 182 10.98 -0.41 11.36
C VAL A 182 11.47 -1.36 10.25
N VAL A 183 12.13 -2.44 10.65
CA VAL A 183 12.83 -3.38 9.76
C VAL A 183 12.08 -4.71 9.72
N VAL A 184 11.90 -5.28 8.52
CA VAL A 184 11.40 -6.64 8.33
C VAL A 184 12.48 -7.64 8.78
N MET A 185 12.21 -8.40 9.83
CA MET A 185 13.18 -9.35 10.41
C MET A 185 13.16 -10.69 9.67
N LYS A 186 11.96 -11.18 9.36
CA LYS A 186 11.73 -12.48 8.75
C LYS A 186 10.50 -12.40 7.85
N VAL A 187 10.53 -13.12 6.74
CA VAL A 187 9.38 -13.36 5.86
C VAL A 187 9.13 -14.87 5.81
N ASP A 188 7.90 -15.25 6.10
CA ASP A 188 7.37 -16.61 6.12
C ASP A 188 6.24 -16.73 5.07
N GLU A 189 5.75 -17.95 4.82
CA GLU A 189 4.57 -18.15 3.98
C GLU A 189 3.36 -17.32 4.47
N GLY A 190 2.79 -16.51 3.58
CA GLY A 190 1.70 -15.61 3.90
C GLY A 190 1.52 -14.51 2.85
N LEU A 191 0.90 -13.40 3.26
CA LEU A 191 0.58 -12.28 2.37
C LEU A 191 1.82 -11.52 1.87
N ALA A 192 2.88 -11.42 2.68
CA ALA A 192 4.11 -10.72 2.34
C ALA A 192 5.14 -11.56 1.55
N TYR A 193 4.92 -12.86 1.42
CA TYR A 193 5.86 -13.78 0.77
C TYR A 193 6.07 -13.41 -0.71
N GLY A 194 7.33 -13.22 -1.12
CA GLY A 194 7.70 -12.78 -2.46
C GLY A 194 7.32 -11.32 -2.78
N ILE A 195 6.99 -10.52 -1.77
CA ILE A 195 6.74 -9.07 -1.88
C ILE A 195 7.73 -8.31 -1.01
N LEU A 196 7.89 -8.72 0.25
CA LEU A 196 8.88 -8.21 1.19
C LEU A 196 10.05 -9.19 1.31
N GLU A 197 11.21 -8.67 1.67
CA GLU A 197 12.43 -9.41 1.98
C GLU A 197 12.94 -9.05 3.40
N PRO A 198 13.62 -9.97 4.11
CA PRO A 198 14.35 -9.63 5.33
C PRO A 198 15.32 -8.47 5.10
N GLY A 199 15.30 -7.48 5.99
CA GLY A 199 16.06 -6.24 5.88
C GLY A 199 15.32 -5.09 5.18
N ASP A 200 14.16 -5.30 4.56
CA ASP A 200 13.33 -4.21 4.04
C ASP A 200 12.92 -3.24 5.17
N ILE A 201 13.10 -1.93 4.96
CA ILE A 201 12.68 -0.89 5.90
C ILE A 201 11.28 -0.43 5.52
N ILE A 202 10.32 -0.51 6.42
CA ILE A 202 8.97 0.04 6.23
C ILE A 202 8.96 1.50 6.70
N MET A 203 8.50 2.40 5.85
CA MET A 203 8.48 3.85 6.09
C MET A 203 7.08 4.38 6.41
N ASP A 204 6.06 3.89 5.70
CA ASP A 204 4.66 4.20 5.96
C ASP A 204 3.73 3.01 5.70
N ILE A 205 2.54 3.08 6.29
CA ILE A 205 1.44 2.12 6.10
C ILE A 205 0.19 2.90 5.74
N ASN A 206 -0.34 2.67 4.54
CA ASN A 206 -1.44 3.43 3.95
C ASN A 206 -1.18 4.96 3.99
N GLY A 207 0.07 5.37 3.80
CA GLY A 207 0.49 6.76 3.89
C GLY A 207 0.80 7.25 5.32
N GLU A 208 0.31 6.59 6.37
CA GLU A 208 0.64 6.97 7.74
C GLU A 208 2.08 6.54 8.08
N LYS A 209 2.95 7.51 8.41
CA LYS A 209 4.33 7.22 8.81
C LYS A 209 4.34 6.40 10.09
N ILE A 210 5.22 5.40 10.11
CA ILE A 210 5.45 4.59 11.30
C ILE A 210 6.75 5.00 12.00
N THR A 211 6.72 5.01 13.32
CA THR A 211 7.92 5.26 14.15
C THR A 211 8.19 4.16 15.16
N ASN A 212 7.28 3.19 15.33
CA ASN A 212 7.48 2.01 16.18
C ASN A 212 6.69 0.79 15.66
N SER A 213 7.02 -0.37 16.21
CA SER A 213 6.47 -1.68 15.84
C SER A 213 4.99 -1.85 16.20
N ASP A 214 4.52 -1.30 17.33
CA ASP A 214 3.13 -1.43 17.79
C ASP A 214 2.15 -0.61 16.96
N GLN A 215 2.52 0.62 16.58
CA GLN A 215 1.79 1.41 15.60
C GLN A 215 1.70 0.66 14.27
N ALA A 216 2.83 0.15 13.76
CA ALA A 216 2.87 -0.60 12.52
C ALA A 216 1.92 -1.83 12.55
N LYS A 217 2.02 -2.64 13.61
CA LYS A 217 1.15 -3.82 13.85
C LYS A 217 -0.34 -3.44 13.92
N THR A 218 -0.66 -2.35 14.60
CA THR A 218 -2.03 -1.84 14.74
C THR A 218 -2.60 -1.37 13.40
N LEU A 219 -1.82 -0.61 12.61
CA LEU A 219 -2.21 -0.14 11.28
C LEU A 219 -2.40 -1.29 10.29
N LEU A 220 -1.50 -2.28 10.27
CA LEU A 220 -1.64 -3.50 9.45
C LEU A 220 -2.95 -4.24 9.76
N GLN A 221 -3.20 -4.51 11.05
CA GLN A 221 -4.38 -5.27 11.47
C GLN A 221 -5.68 -4.53 11.18
N ASN A 222 -5.74 -3.23 11.46
CA ASN A 222 -6.92 -2.41 11.20
C ASN A 222 -7.21 -2.30 9.70
N SER A 223 -6.17 -2.11 8.89
CA SER A 223 -6.31 -1.90 7.45
C SER A 223 -6.73 -3.19 6.72
N LEU A 224 -6.14 -4.34 7.04
CA LEU A 224 -6.57 -5.62 6.45
C LEU A 224 -7.99 -6.01 6.84
N LYS A 225 -8.44 -5.67 8.06
CA LYS A 225 -9.82 -5.91 8.52
C LYS A 225 -10.85 -5.00 7.84
N LYS A 226 -10.49 -3.73 7.57
CA LYS A 226 -11.43 -2.73 7.03
C LYS A 226 -11.44 -2.66 5.50
N ASN A 227 -10.25 -2.61 4.88
CA ASN A 227 -10.09 -2.24 3.48
C ASN A 227 -9.71 -3.45 2.60
N ALA A 228 -9.43 -4.61 3.21
CA ALA A 228 -8.91 -5.82 2.56
C ALA A 228 -7.59 -5.63 1.76
N ILE A 229 -6.97 -4.45 1.80
CA ILE A 229 -5.71 -4.12 1.11
C ILE A 229 -4.90 -3.21 2.05
N VAL A 230 -3.59 -3.40 2.05
CA VAL A 230 -2.61 -2.50 2.64
C VAL A 230 -1.59 -2.10 1.59
N SER A 231 -1.29 -0.81 1.51
CA SER A 231 -0.20 -0.24 0.74
C SER A 231 0.92 0.17 1.69
N LEU A 232 2.14 -0.33 1.49
CA LEU A 232 3.32 -0.01 2.29
C LEU A 232 4.30 0.80 1.45
N ALA A 233 4.83 1.90 1.97
CA ALA A 233 6.08 2.47 1.44
C ALA A 233 7.25 1.75 2.11
N ILE A 234 8.11 1.11 1.30
CA ILE A 234 9.30 0.42 1.79
C ILE A 234 10.56 0.95 1.12
N LYS A 235 11.71 0.78 1.77
CA LYS A 235 13.03 1.06 1.23
C LYS A 235 13.89 -0.19 1.40
N ARG A 236 14.29 -0.80 0.28
CA ARG A 236 15.20 -1.95 0.28
C ARG A 236 16.66 -1.47 0.34
N PRO A 237 17.42 -1.81 1.38
CA PRO A 237 18.83 -1.42 1.50
C PRO A 237 19.66 -1.94 0.33
N MET A 238 20.49 -1.07 -0.26
CA MET A 238 21.55 -1.46 -1.21
C MET A 238 22.90 -0.83 -0.85
N THR A 239 22.88 0.22 -0.03
CA THR A 239 24.10 0.91 0.43
C THR A 239 24.71 0.23 1.65
N PRO A 240 26.06 0.19 1.79
CA PRO A 240 26.72 -0.30 2.99
C PRO A 240 26.27 0.42 4.26
N GLU A 241 25.99 1.72 4.19
CA GLU A 241 25.50 2.52 5.32
C GLU A 241 24.12 2.07 5.81
N THR A 242 23.14 1.91 4.90
CA THR A 242 21.80 1.43 5.29
C THR A 242 21.85 -0.05 5.70
N LEU A 243 22.67 -0.88 5.04
CA LEU A 243 22.88 -2.28 5.42
C LEU A 243 23.44 -2.40 6.84
N ASN A 244 24.45 -1.60 7.21
CA ASN A 244 24.99 -1.59 8.57
C ASN A 244 23.96 -1.14 9.61
N LYS A 245 23.12 -0.15 9.29
CA LYS A 245 22.00 0.27 10.16
C LYS A 245 20.97 -0.84 10.34
N VAL A 246 20.61 -1.55 9.28
CA VAL A 246 19.69 -2.69 9.30
C VAL A 246 20.27 -3.88 10.07
N ALA A 247 21.55 -4.20 9.86
CA ALA A 247 22.26 -5.22 10.62
C ALA A 247 22.32 -4.88 12.11
N ALA A 248 22.51 -3.61 12.48
CA ALA A 248 22.41 -3.17 13.86
C ALA A 248 21.00 -3.43 14.43
N VAL A 249 19.91 -3.07 13.73
CA VAL A 249 18.53 -3.40 14.20
C VAL A 249 18.35 -4.91 14.37
N ILE A 250 18.81 -5.71 13.41
CA ILE A 250 18.65 -7.17 13.42
C ILE A 250 19.37 -7.77 14.64
N ASN A 251 20.66 -7.43 14.81
CA ASN A 251 21.55 -7.96 15.84
C ASN A 251 21.43 -7.26 17.21
N ASP A 252 20.54 -6.28 17.35
CA ASP A 252 20.30 -5.58 18.62
C ASP A 252 19.59 -6.50 19.64
N ASP A 253 20.35 -7.37 20.29
CA ASP A 253 19.83 -8.26 21.33
C ASP A 253 19.50 -7.53 22.65
N THR A 254 19.44 -6.19 22.66
CA THR A 254 19.11 -5.41 23.87
C THR A 254 17.61 -5.49 24.21
N ASN A 255 17.28 -6.53 24.99
CA ASN A 255 16.10 -6.63 25.84
C ASN A 255 14.73 -6.57 25.13
N ASP A 256 14.32 -7.70 24.54
CA ASP A 256 13.08 -8.27 25.07
C ASP A 256 13.51 -8.93 26.40
N PRO A 257 13.25 -8.33 27.58
CA PRO A 257 13.67 -8.93 28.84
C PRO A 257 12.97 -10.28 28.97
N GLU A 258 13.73 -11.35 29.23
CA GLU A 258 13.16 -12.68 29.38
C GLU A 258 12.08 -12.61 30.47
N MET A 259 10.82 -12.79 30.05
CA MET A 259 9.68 -12.46 30.90
C MET A 259 9.73 -13.35 32.13
N GLN A 260 9.95 -12.75 33.30
CA GLN A 260 10.13 -13.51 34.53
C GLN A 260 8.95 -14.47 34.73
N ILE A 261 9.24 -15.67 35.24
CA ILE A 261 8.30 -16.79 35.27
C ILE A 261 7.03 -16.43 36.06
N ASP A 262 7.16 -15.60 37.08
CA ASP A 262 6.06 -15.02 37.85
C ASP A 262 5.17 -14.08 37.01
N ALA A 263 5.74 -13.18 36.19
CA ALA A 263 4.99 -12.33 35.27
C ALA A 263 4.24 -13.15 34.21
N ILE A 264 4.83 -14.23 33.69
CA ILE A 264 4.15 -15.20 32.80
C ILE A 264 2.98 -15.87 33.53
N LEU A 265 3.19 -16.34 34.78
CA LEU A 265 2.17 -17.00 35.59
C LEU A 265 1.02 -16.07 35.95
N ILE A 266 1.31 -14.83 36.37
CA ILE A 266 0.33 -13.79 36.67
C ILE A 266 -0.48 -13.45 35.41
N GLY A 267 0.20 -13.24 34.28
CA GLY A 267 -0.45 -12.98 32.99
C GLY A 267 -1.40 -14.11 32.55
N ARG A 268 -0.97 -15.37 32.69
CA ARG A 268 -1.83 -16.55 32.46
C ARG A 268 -3.03 -16.60 33.40
N ASN A 269 -2.82 -16.35 34.69
CA ASN A 269 -3.87 -16.42 35.70
C ASN A 269 -4.93 -15.32 35.48
N GLU A 270 -4.51 -14.08 35.22
CA GLU A 270 -5.40 -12.96 34.88
C GLU A 270 -6.14 -13.17 33.55
N ALA A 271 -5.50 -13.73 32.52
CA ALA A 271 -6.16 -14.09 31.28
C ALA A 271 -7.25 -15.18 31.50
N CYS A 272 -6.98 -16.15 32.37
CA CYS A 272 -7.92 -17.21 32.74
C CYS A 272 -9.12 -16.65 33.53
N LYS A 273 -8.88 -15.81 34.56
CA LYS A 273 -9.94 -15.09 35.30
C LYS A 273 -10.82 -14.25 34.37
N ARG A 274 -10.23 -13.50 33.44
CA ARG A 274 -10.99 -12.71 32.44
C ARG A 274 -11.88 -13.60 31.57
N HIS A 275 -11.39 -14.76 31.13
CA HIS A 275 -12.20 -15.73 30.37
C HIS A 275 -13.38 -16.29 31.19
N MET A 276 -13.15 -16.65 32.47
CA MET A 276 -14.23 -17.11 33.35
C MET A 276 -15.27 -16.02 33.62
N ASN A 277 -14.83 -14.77 33.85
CA ASN A 277 -15.72 -13.64 34.06
C ASN A 277 -16.53 -13.28 32.80
N LEU A 278 -15.96 -13.46 31.60
CA LEU A 278 -16.69 -13.30 30.34
C LEU A 278 -17.72 -14.40 30.11
N ARG A 279 -17.39 -15.65 30.48
CA ARG A 279 -18.29 -16.82 30.43
C ARG A 279 -19.47 -16.70 31.39
N ASN A 280 -19.27 -16.05 32.54
CA ASN A 280 -20.28 -15.89 33.58
C ASN A 280 -21.13 -14.60 33.47
N LYS A 281 -20.96 -13.78 32.41
CA LYS A 281 -21.87 -12.65 32.18
C LYS A 281 -23.29 -13.17 31.88
N PRO A 282 -24.33 -12.71 32.59
CA PRO A 282 -25.69 -13.10 32.31
C PRO A 282 -26.07 -12.66 30.89
N LYS A 283 -26.61 -13.58 30.09
CA LYS A 283 -27.17 -13.25 28.79
C LYS A 283 -28.41 -12.38 29.00
N ASN A 284 -28.32 -11.08 28.72
CA ASN A 284 -29.47 -10.20 28.71
C ASN A 284 -30.53 -10.78 27.76
N LYS A 285 -31.63 -11.30 28.33
CA LYS A 285 -32.82 -11.64 27.55
C LYS A 285 -33.35 -10.33 26.98
N ILE A 286 -33.27 -10.17 25.67
CA ILE A 286 -33.94 -9.10 24.95
C ILE A 286 -35.43 -9.32 25.16
N LEU A 287 -36.07 -8.46 25.95
CA LEU A 287 -37.51 -8.38 26.06
C LEU A 287 -38.04 -7.84 24.74
N VAL A 288 -38.52 -8.75 23.89
CA VAL A 288 -39.35 -8.38 22.74
C VAL A 288 -40.68 -7.88 23.29
N LYS A 289 -41.01 -6.63 22.94
CA LYS A 289 -42.35 -6.04 23.02
C LYS A 289 -42.80 -5.75 21.60
#